data_AF-A0A0D8FTI4-F1
#
_entry.id   AF-A0A0D8FTI4-F1
#
_cell.length_a   1.000
_cell.length_b   1.000
_cell.length_c   1.000
_cell.angle_alpha   90.00
_cell.angle_beta   90.00
_cell.angle_gamma   90.00
#
_symmetry.space_group_name_H-M   'P 1'
#
loop_
_entity.id
_entity.type
_entity.pdbx_description
1 polymer ?
#
loop_
_entity_poly.entity_id
_entity_poly.type
_entity_poly.pdbx_seq_one_letter_code
_entity_poly.pdbx_strand_id
1 'polypeptide(L)'
;MKDSTQAMNILEAYDLYQSYNQAARECHCSPNTVKALVQARKDGTLAARGRRQSTSSIFNADELSLITELVEASEGFIRADVIHRRLQGIGYKGSGRSTRRAVRKEKTKYRRAHARVYWPWIPEPGKWAQYDFSDGPVIDGEKTTLFHYYLPYSKYRIVLYIPDQSLPNVIGALHTCFAMTGGVPHYVLTDNAKTAASAHIANVAVLNAKMVKFASAYGFALQTCIPYDPSSKVG
;
A
#
# COMPACT_ATOMS: atom_id res chain seq x y z
N MET A 1 14.68 26.89 9.13
CA MET A 1 15.32 26.01 10.14
C MET A 1 16.38 25.24 9.37
N LYS A 2 17.66 25.36 9.74
CA LYS A 2 18.75 24.76 8.95
C LYS A 2 18.78 23.25 9.15
N ASP A 3 18.92 22.51 8.06
CA ASP A 3 18.99 21.05 8.05
C ASP A 3 20.19 20.55 8.88
N SER A 4 20.14 19.31 9.37
CA SER A 4 21.22 18.66 10.12
C SER A 4 22.58 18.73 9.38
N THR A 5 22.55 18.56 8.06
CA THR A 5 23.70 18.74 7.16
C THR A 5 24.23 20.18 7.17
N GLN A 6 23.34 21.18 7.18
CA GLN A 6 23.76 22.59 7.23
C GLN A 6 24.36 22.97 8.57
N ALA A 7 23.92 22.36 9.68
CA ALA A 7 24.54 22.58 10.99
C ALA A 7 25.96 22.02 11.05
N MET A 8 26.21 20.86 10.42
CA MET A 8 27.54 20.26 10.32
C MET A 8 28.50 21.13 9.50
N ASN A 9 28.08 21.58 8.31
CA ASN A 9 28.90 22.44 7.45
C ASN A 9 29.32 23.75 8.16
N ILE A 10 28.43 24.32 8.99
CA ILE A 10 28.74 25.53 9.78
C ILE A 10 29.81 25.25 10.85
N LEU A 11 29.77 24.08 11.48
CA LEU A 11 30.76 23.69 12.49
C LEU A 11 32.11 23.38 11.87
N GLU A 12 32.13 22.71 10.73
CA GLU A 12 33.36 22.45 9.96
C GLU A 12 34.02 23.75 9.50
N ALA A 13 33.24 24.70 8.97
CA ALA A 13 33.75 26.01 8.61
C ALA A 13 34.32 26.77 9.83
N TYR A 14 33.71 26.63 11.00
CA TYR A 14 34.28 27.21 12.22
C TYR A 14 35.58 26.53 12.66
N ASP A 15 35.67 25.20 12.57
CA ASP A 15 36.90 24.48 12.93
C ASP A 15 38.06 24.86 12.00
N LEU A 16 37.76 25.10 10.72
CA LEU A 16 38.75 25.52 9.72
C LEU A 16 39.23 26.97 9.96
N TYR A 17 38.32 27.91 10.15
CA TYR A 17 38.66 29.34 10.20
C TYR A 17 38.87 29.90 11.62
N GLN A 18 38.43 29.16 12.65
CA GLN A 18 38.39 29.57 14.06
C GLN A 18 37.75 30.95 14.32
N SER A 19 36.93 31.44 13.39
CA SER A 19 36.31 32.77 13.42
C SER A 19 34.82 32.68 13.14
N TYR A 20 34.01 33.21 14.05
CA TYR A 20 32.55 33.22 13.90
C TYR A 20 32.08 34.04 12.70
N ASN A 21 32.77 35.14 12.38
CA ASN A 21 32.41 36.01 11.26
C ASN A 21 32.79 35.39 9.92
N GLN A 22 33.94 34.72 9.85
CA GLN A 22 34.41 34.10 8.61
C GLN A 22 33.58 32.86 8.27
N ALA A 23 33.34 31.97 9.25
CA ALA A 23 32.46 30.81 9.07
C ALA A 23 31.01 31.23 8.73
N ALA A 24 30.54 32.36 9.28
CA ALA A 24 29.21 32.90 8.96
C ALA A 24 29.10 33.39 7.51
N ARG A 25 30.15 34.05 6.98
CA ARG A 25 30.20 34.48 5.59
C ARG A 25 30.20 33.29 4.63
N GLU A 26 31.03 32.29 4.92
CA GLU A 26 31.16 31.07 4.10
C GLU A 26 29.85 30.28 4.06
N CYS A 27 29.18 30.10 5.20
CA CYS A 27 27.95 29.34 5.29
C CYS A 27 26.67 30.19 5.14
N HIS A 28 26.80 31.42 4.64
CA HIS A 28 25.74 32.40 4.43
C HIS A 28 24.74 32.45 5.61
N CYS A 29 25.25 32.73 6.82
CA CYS A 29 24.46 32.77 8.05
C CYS A 29 24.90 33.88 8.97
N SER A 30 24.19 34.09 10.09
CA SER A 30 24.62 35.11 11.06
C SER A 30 25.74 34.59 11.96
N PRO A 31 26.72 35.41 12.35
CA PRO A 31 27.77 35.04 13.31
C PRO A 31 27.21 34.53 14.65
N ASN A 32 26.07 35.07 15.07
CA ASN A 32 25.35 34.60 16.26
C ASN A 32 24.84 33.15 16.11
N THR A 33 24.50 32.72 14.89
CA THR A 33 24.10 31.34 14.62
C THR A 33 25.30 30.39 14.74
N VAL A 34 26.46 30.77 14.20
CA VAL A 34 27.70 30.00 14.34
C VAL A 34 28.10 29.89 15.82
N LYS A 35 28.13 31.01 16.54
CA LYS A 35 28.43 31.04 17.99
C LYS A 35 27.48 30.13 18.78
N ALA A 36 26.19 30.18 18.47
CA ALA A 36 25.19 29.37 19.17
C ALA A 36 25.32 27.87 18.87
N LEU A 37 25.77 27.47 17.67
CA LEU A 37 26.04 26.07 17.32
C LEU A 37 27.34 25.56 17.96
N VAL A 38 28.40 26.38 17.95
CA VAL A 38 29.68 26.04 18.60
C VAL A 38 29.49 25.86 20.11
N GLN A 39 28.71 26.75 20.75
CA GLN A 39 28.39 26.63 22.17
C GLN A 39 27.57 25.36 22.45
N ALA A 40 26.55 25.08 21.65
CA ALA A 40 25.78 23.85 21.76
C ALA A 40 26.63 22.57 21.54
N ARG A 41 27.72 22.65 20.75
CA ARG A 41 28.67 21.55 20.57
C ARG A 41 29.48 21.31 21.83
N LYS A 42 30.03 22.38 22.39
CA LYS A 42 30.82 22.36 23.64
C LYS A 42 29.99 21.83 24.81
N ASP A 43 28.72 22.22 24.87
CA ASP A 43 27.81 21.82 25.95
C ASP A 43 27.17 20.42 25.70
N GLY A 44 27.52 19.72 24.61
CA GLY A 44 26.95 18.41 24.27
C GLY A 44 25.45 18.43 23.90
N THR A 45 24.84 19.61 23.75
CA THR A 45 23.40 19.80 23.52
C THR A 45 23.02 19.93 22.03
N LEU A 46 23.98 19.68 21.12
CA LEU A 46 23.77 19.86 19.68
C LEU A 46 22.59 19.02 19.15
N ALA A 47 22.44 17.79 19.63
CA ALA A 47 21.34 16.88 19.28
C ALA A 47 19.98 17.36 19.83
N ALA A 48 19.96 18.02 20.99
CA ALA A 48 18.74 18.55 21.60
C ALA A 48 18.17 19.73 20.80
N ARG A 49 19.01 20.47 20.06
CA ARG A 49 18.57 21.60 19.23
C ARG A 49 17.86 21.17 17.94
N GLY A 50 18.11 19.94 17.46
CA GLY A 50 17.45 19.34 16.29
C GLY A 50 16.00 18.92 16.55
N ARG A 51 15.61 18.80 17.82
CA ARG A 51 14.22 18.69 18.24
C ARG A 51 13.92 19.83 19.18
N ARG A 52 13.47 20.97 18.64
CA ARG A 52 12.53 21.78 19.40
C ARG A 52 11.35 20.86 19.69
N GLN A 53 11.34 20.21 20.86
CA GLN A 53 10.15 19.60 21.40
C GLN A 53 9.10 20.69 21.28
N SER A 54 8.11 20.46 20.41
CA SER A 54 6.96 21.35 20.27
C SER A 54 6.52 21.68 21.68
N THR A 55 6.67 22.94 22.05
CA THR A 55 6.23 23.51 23.32
C THR A 55 4.89 22.89 23.67
N SER A 56 4.83 22.23 24.83
CA SER A 56 3.64 21.74 25.52
C SER A 56 2.50 21.33 24.59
N SER A 57 2.28 20.02 24.43
CA SER A 57 1.00 19.54 23.90
C SER A 57 -0.13 20.37 24.52
N ILE A 58 -0.87 21.14 23.70
CA ILE A 58 -2.03 21.92 24.15
C ILE A 58 -3.08 20.98 24.77
N PHE A 59 -2.92 19.68 24.53
CA PHE A 59 -3.73 18.60 25.02
C PHE A 59 -3.08 17.90 26.21
N ASN A 60 -3.88 17.65 27.23
CA ASN A 60 -3.54 16.79 28.36
C ASN A 60 -3.58 15.30 27.94
N ALA A 61 -3.17 14.40 28.84
CA ALA A 61 -3.16 12.96 28.55
C ALA A 61 -4.54 12.42 28.15
N ASP A 62 -5.59 12.77 28.91
CA ASP A 62 -6.96 12.31 28.65
C ASP A 62 -7.51 12.79 27.31
N GLU A 63 -7.17 14.03 26.95
CA GLU A 63 -7.59 14.64 25.69
C GLU A 63 -6.89 13.99 24.49
N LEU A 64 -5.61 13.62 24.63
CA LEU A 64 -4.89 12.86 23.61
C LEU A 64 -5.46 11.45 23.47
N SER A 65 -5.74 10.77 24.57
CA SER A 65 -6.34 9.44 24.58
C SER A 65 -7.69 9.43 23.86
N LEU A 66 -8.56 10.42 24.14
CA LEU A 66 -9.84 10.56 23.46
C LEU A 66 -9.68 10.76 21.95
N ILE A 67 -8.71 11.59 21.52
CA ILE A 67 -8.47 11.80 20.08
C ILE A 67 -8.03 10.48 19.42
N THR A 68 -7.11 9.74 20.04
CA THR A 68 -6.62 8.46 19.51
C THR A 68 -7.73 7.42 19.43
N GLU A 69 -8.47 7.21 20.52
CA GLU A 69 -9.59 6.26 20.58
C GLU A 69 -10.64 6.53 19.50
N LEU A 70 -11.03 7.79 19.32
CA LEU A 70 -12.04 8.15 18.32
C LEU A 70 -11.54 8.01 16.88
N VAL A 71 -10.23 8.20 16.66
CA VAL A 71 -9.62 7.94 15.35
C VAL A 71 -9.59 6.45 15.07
N GLU A 72 -9.23 5.62 16.05
CA GLU A 72 -9.22 4.15 15.91
C GLU A 72 -10.62 3.58 15.71
N ALA A 73 -11.59 3.95 16.56
CA ALA A 73 -12.97 3.48 16.49
C ALA A 73 -13.69 3.89 15.19
N SER A 74 -13.19 4.91 14.49
CA SER A 74 -13.74 5.37 13.21
C SER A 74 -12.89 4.97 12.01
N GLU A 75 -11.88 4.13 12.21
CA GLU A 75 -10.91 3.73 11.18
C GLU A 75 -10.28 4.94 10.45
N GLY A 76 -10.12 6.05 11.14
CA GLY A 76 -9.58 7.29 10.59
C GLY A 76 -10.56 8.15 9.79
N PHE A 77 -11.85 7.81 9.71
CA PHE A 77 -12.86 8.59 8.98
C PHE A 77 -13.42 9.78 9.77
N ILE A 78 -13.42 9.75 11.11
CA ILE A 78 -14.08 10.78 11.93
C ILE A 78 -13.63 12.22 11.60
N ARG A 79 -14.57 13.15 11.54
CA ARG A 79 -14.27 14.56 11.26
C ARG A 79 -13.74 15.26 12.52
N ALA A 80 -12.76 16.15 12.33
CA ALA A 80 -12.07 16.82 13.44
C ALA A 80 -12.97 17.79 14.24
N ASP A 81 -14.03 18.31 13.64
CA ASP A 81 -15.04 19.15 14.31
C ASP A 81 -15.90 18.34 15.29
N VAL A 82 -16.19 17.06 14.98
CA VAL A 82 -16.88 16.14 15.90
C VAL A 82 -16.00 15.85 17.11
N ILE A 83 -14.72 15.56 16.89
CA ILE A 83 -13.74 15.39 17.98
C ILE A 83 -13.65 16.68 18.81
N HIS A 84 -13.62 17.86 18.17
CA HIS A 84 -13.53 19.13 18.90
C HIS A 84 -14.71 19.36 19.84
N ARG A 85 -15.95 19.08 19.39
CA ARG A 85 -17.13 19.19 20.25
C ARG A 85 -17.07 18.25 21.46
N ARG A 86 -16.56 17.03 21.27
CA ARG A 86 -16.35 16.08 22.38
C ARG A 86 -15.28 16.56 23.36
N LEU A 87 -14.17 17.11 22.86
CA LEU A 87 -13.13 17.71 23.68
C LEU A 87 -13.66 18.91 24.49
N GLN A 88 -14.50 19.77 23.89
CA GLN A 88 -15.13 20.86 24.63
C GLN A 88 -16.03 20.35 25.76
N GLY A 89 -16.72 19.22 25.56
CA GLY A 89 -17.55 18.58 26.59
C GLY A 89 -16.77 18.13 27.83
N ILE A 90 -15.48 17.82 27.69
CA ILE A 90 -14.58 17.46 28.82
C ILE A 90 -13.76 18.66 29.33
N GLY A 91 -14.06 19.88 28.88
CA GLY A 91 -13.45 21.10 29.38
C GLY A 91 -12.25 21.62 28.60
N TYR A 92 -11.97 21.09 27.40
CA TYR A 92 -10.89 21.60 26.54
C TYR A 92 -11.16 23.04 26.08
N LYS A 93 -10.25 23.96 26.43
CA LYS A 93 -10.36 25.40 26.12
C LYS A 93 -9.58 25.84 24.89
N GLY A 94 -8.87 24.93 24.23
CA GLY A 94 -8.06 25.27 23.06
C GLY A 94 -8.87 25.47 21.78
N SER A 95 -8.24 26.03 20.76
CA SER A 95 -8.91 26.32 19.48
C SER A 95 -9.15 25.07 18.63
N GLY A 96 -10.19 25.10 17.80
CA GLY A 96 -10.46 24.06 16.80
C GLY A 96 -9.34 23.90 15.76
N ARG A 97 -8.47 24.91 15.56
CA ARG A 97 -7.27 24.79 14.71
C ARG A 97 -6.25 23.82 15.34
N SER A 98 -6.06 23.89 16.65
CA SER A 98 -5.19 22.97 17.39
C SER A 98 -5.73 21.55 17.35
N THR A 99 -7.05 21.37 17.50
CA THR A 99 -7.72 20.07 17.39
C THR A 99 -7.53 19.46 16.00
N ARG A 100 -7.78 20.22 14.94
CA ARG A 100 -7.56 19.75 13.56
C ARG A 100 -6.12 19.29 13.33
N ARG A 101 -5.14 19.98 13.90
CA ARG A 101 -3.73 19.59 13.80
C ARG A 101 -3.43 18.27 14.54
N ALA A 102 -3.96 18.09 15.75
CA ALA A 102 -3.81 16.86 16.52
C ALA A 102 -4.49 15.67 15.82
N VAL A 103 -5.75 15.83 15.40
CA VAL A 103 -6.50 14.81 14.65
C VAL A 103 -5.77 14.44 13.36
N ARG A 104 -5.23 15.41 12.61
CA ARG A 104 -4.44 15.11 11.40
C ARG A 104 -3.20 14.27 11.71
N LYS A 105 -2.53 14.53 12.84
CA LYS A 105 -1.36 13.75 13.29
C LYS A 105 -1.76 12.33 13.64
N GLU A 106 -2.81 12.13 14.44
CA GLU A 106 -3.29 10.80 14.83
C GLU A 106 -3.82 10.02 13.62
N LYS A 107 -4.61 10.63 12.73
CA LYS A 107 -4.99 9.99 11.46
C LYS A 107 -3.80 9.58 10.60
N THR A 108 -2.70 10.34 10.65
CA THR A 108 -1.48 9.99 9.90
C THR A 108 -0.77 8.80 10.53
N LYS A 109 -0.72 8.70 11.87
CA LYS A 109 -0.22 7.50 12.54
C LYS A 109 -1.10 6.29 12.24
N TYR A 110 -2.42 6.44 12.36
CA TYR A 110 -3.38 5.40 12.04
C TYR A 110 -3.16 4.86 10.63
N ARG A 111 -3.11 5.74 9.62
CA ARG A 111 -2.84 5.35 8.22
C ARG A 111 -1.50 4.68 8.02
N ARG A 112 -0.46 5.03 8.79
CA ARG A 112 0.85 4.38 8.69
C ARG A 112 0.85 2.99 9.31
N ALA A 113 0.20 2.84 10.47
CA ALA A 113 0.06 1.56 11.15
C ALA A 113 -0.86 0.58 10.40
N HIS A 114 -1.88 1.11 9.72
CA HIS A 114 -2.87 0.34 8.96
C HIS A 114 -2.66 0.47 7.45
N ALA A 115 -1.50 0.94 7.00
CA ALA A 115 -1.16 0.92 5.60
C ALA A 115 -1.03 -0.54 5.16
N ARG A 116 -1.76 -0.93 4.12
CA ARG A 116 -1.59 -2.23 3.49
C ARG A 116 -0.17 -2.28 2.92
N VAL A 117 0.69 -3.10 3.50
CA VAL A 117 2.04 -3.34 2.98
C VAL A 117 1.90 -4.27 1.79
N TYR A 118 2.26 -3.77 0.62
CA TYR A 118 2.28 -4.55 -0.61
C TYR A 118 3.65 -5.20 -0.73
N TRP A 119 3.71 -6.52 -0.56
CA TRP A 119 4.92 -7.29 -0.82
C TRP A 119 5.01 -7.52 -2.33
N PRO A 120 6.13 -7.15 -3.00
CA PRO A 120 6.28 -7.44 -4.41
C PRO A 120 6.23 -8.96 -4.62
N TRP A 121 5.26 -9.41 -5.40
CA TRP A 121 5.09 -10.79 -5.76
C TRP A 121 6.05 -11.13 -6.88
N ILE A 122 6.93 -12.07 -6.55
CA ILE A 122 7.98 -12.55 -7.45
C ILE A 122 7.52 -13.92 -7.96
N PRO A 123 6.94 -14.00 -9.17
CA PRO A 123 6.54 -15.27 -9.75
C PRO A 123 7.76 -16.15 -10.06
N GLU A 124 7.60 -17.45 -9.90
CA GLU A 124 8.57 -18.44 -10.36
C GLU A 124 8.17 -18.96 -11.76
N PRO A 125 9.14 -19.30 -12.62
CA PRO A 125 8.86 -19.91 -13.92
C PRO A 125 8.00 -21.18 -13.76
N GLY A 126 6.94 -21.31 -14.56
CA GLY A 126 6.07 -22.49 -14.55
C GLY A 126 5.22 -22.68 -13.28
N LYS A 127 5.27 -21.75 -12.32
CA LYS A 127 4.49 -21.87 -11.08
C LYS A 127 3.07 -21.33 -11.22
N TRP A 128 2.92 -20.21 -11.92
CA TRP A 128 1.64 -19.49 -11.98
C TRP A 128 1.22 -19.24 -13.41
N ALA A 129 -0.06 -19.43 -13.68
CA ALA A 129 -0.77 -18.86 -14.81
C ALA A 129 -2.04 -18.18 -14.34
N GLN A 130 -2.48 -17.17 -15.08
CA GLN A 130 -3.76 -16.51 -14.87
C GLN A 130 -4.57 -16.60 -16.15
N TYR A 131 -5.88 -16.75 -16.02
CA TYR A 131 -6.76 -16.54 -17.15
C TYR A 131 -7.95 -15.64 -16.81
N ASP A 132 -8.38 -14.89 -17.81
CA ASP A 132 -9.46 -13.90 -17.74
C ASP A 132 -10.21 -13.86 -19.09
N PHE A 133 -11.31 -13.13 -19.13
CA PHE A 133 -12.18 -13.00 -20.29
C PHE A 133 -12.39 -11.54 -20.65
N SER A 134 -12.51 -11.25 -21.95
CA SER A 134 -13.01 -9.97 -22.43
C SER A 134 -14.04 -10.18 -23.53
N ASP A 135 -14.87 -9.18 -23.78
CA ASP A 135 -15.78 -9.21 -24.92
C ASP A 135 -14.98 -9.32 -26.23
N GLY A 136 -15.40 -10.25 -27.08
CA GLY A 136 -14.87 -10.47 -28.40
C GLY A 136 -15.71 -9.80 -29.49
N PRO A 137 -15.25 -9.87 -30.76
CA PRO A 137 -16.02 -9.37 -31.89
C PRO A 137 -17.31 -10.17 -32.08
N VAL A 138 -18.30 -9.59 -32.75
CA VAL A 138 -19.47 -10.35 -33.20
C VAL A 138 -19.08 -11.12 -34.45
N ILE A 139 -19.24 -12.45 -34.42
CA ILE A 139 -18.98 -13.34 -35.56
C ILE A 139 -20.30 -14.02 -35.91
N ASP A 140 -20.72 -13.95 -37.18
CA ASP A 140 -21.97 -14.52 -37.68
C ASP A 140 -23.23 -14.13 -36.88
N GLY A 141 -23.23 -12.91 -36.32
CA GLY A 141 -24.33 -12.38 -35.52
C GLY A 141 -24.31 -12.77 -34.03
N GLU A 142 -23.37 -13.62 -33.61
CA GLU A 142 -23.21 -14.02 -32.22
C GLU A 142 -22.09 -13.25 -31.51
N LYS A 143 -22.34 -12.83 -30.27
CA LYS A 143 -21.30 -12.24 -29.41
C LYS A 143 -20.35 -13.34 -28.96
N THR A 144 -19.06 -13.05 -29.00
CA THR A 144 -18.03 -14.02 -28.68
C THR A 144 -17.18 -13.53 -27.53
N THR A 145 -16.37 -14.41 -26.95
CA THR A 145 -15.51 -14.08 -25.81
C THR A 145 -14.05 -14.32 -26.19
N LEU A 146 -13.18 -13.42 -25.78
CA LEU A 146 -11.73 -13.63 -25.84
C LEU A 146 -11.26 -14.21 -24.52
N PHE A 147 -10.61 -15.37 -24.59
CA PHE A 147 -9.94 -16.02 -23.48
C PHE A 147 -8.48 -15.53 -23.42
N HIS A 148 -8.11 -14.90 -22.31
CA HIS A 148 -6.75 -14.45 -22.07
C HIS A 148 -6.06 -15.43 -21.14
N TYR A 149 -4.90 -15.92 -21.54
CA TYR A 149 -4.02 -16.75 -20.70
C TYR A 149 -2.68 -16.03 -20.54
N TYR A 150 -2.20 -15.92 -19.30
CA TYR A 150 -1.04 -15.11 -18.95
C TYR A 150 -0.10 -15.86 -18.00
N LEU A 151 1.19 -15.89 -18.35
CA LEU A 151 2.27 -16.42 -17.52
C LEU A 151 3.00 -15.25 -16.84
N PRO A 152 2.85 -15.05 -15.52
CA PRO A 152 3.34 -13.82 -14.91
C PRO A 152 4.86 -13.73 -14.77
N TYR A 153 5.58 -14.85 -14.80
CA TYR A 153 7.05 -14.86 -14.83
C TYR A 153 7.60 -14.31 -16.15
N SER A 154 7.22 -14.92 -17.27
CA SER A 154 7.73 -14.55 -18.60
C SER A 154 6.99 -13.38 -19.25
N LYS A 155 5.88 -12.93 -18.64
CA LYS A 155 4.93 -11.97 -19.23
C LYS A 155 4.30 -12.44 -20.54
N TYR A 156 4.45 -13.73 -20.87
CA TYR A 156 3.91 -14.33 -22.08
C TYR A 156 2.38 -14.42 -22.00
N ARG A 157 1.70 -14.08 -23.09
CA ARG A 157 0.24 -14.06 -23.17
C ARG A 157 -0.25 -14.76 -24.42
N ILE A 158 -1.28 -15.58 -24.26
CA ILE A 158 -2.03 -16.20 -25.35
C ILE A 158 -3.45 -15.64 -25.27
N VAL A 159 -4.01 -15.25 -26.42
CA VAL A 159 -5.41 -14.84 -26.54
C VAL A 159 -6.08 -15.78 -27.51
N LEU A 160 -7.11 -16.48 -27.04
CA LEU A 160 -7.89 -17.41 -27.84
C LEU A 160 -9.31 -16.89 -28.00
N TYR A 161 -9.90 -17.18 -29.16
CA TYR A 161 -11.31 -17.02 -29.39
C TYR A 161 -12.09 -18.20 -28.78
N ILE A 162 -13.14 -17.92 -28.02
CA ILE A 162 -14.11 -18.93 -27.57
C ILE A 162 -15.56 -18.44 -27.79
N PRO A 163 -16.52 -19.33 -28.14
CA PRO A 163 -17.91 -18.93 -28.36
C PRO A 163 -18.54 -18.31 -27.11
N ASP A 164 -18.33 -18.94 -25.95
CA ASP A 164 -18.85 -18.51 -24.67
C ASP A 164 -17.93 -18.93 -23.52
N GLN A 165 -18.26 -18.51 -22.30
CA GLN A 165 -17.54 -18.86 -21.08
C GLN A 165 -18.01 -20.20 -20.47
N SER A 166 -18.61 -21.10 -21.25
CA SER A 166 -19.02 -22.41 -20.75
C SER A 166 -17.81 -23.27 -20.37
N LEU A 167 -18.00 -24.16 -19.40
CA LEU A 167 -16.92 -24.99 -18.89
C LEU A 167 -16.18 -25.81 -19.97
N PRO A 168 -16.85 -26.45 -20.95
CA PRO A 168 -16.16 -27.18 -22.02
C PRO A 168 -15.23 -26.27 -22.85
N ASN A 169 -15.69 -25.06 -23.17
CA ASN A 169 -14.91 -24.09 -23.95
C ASN A 169 -13.69 -23.58 -23.15
N VAL A 170 -13.86 -23.31 -21.86
CA VAL A 170 -12.75 -22.94 -20.96
C VAL A 170 -11.72 -24.06 -20.84
N ILE A 171 -12.16 -25.31 -20.67
CA ILE A 171 -11.28 -26.48 -20.61
C ILE A 171 -10.50 -26.64 -21.92
N GLY A 172 -11.18 -26.51 -23.07
CA GLY A 172 -10.55 -26.59 -24.39
C GLY A 172 -9.50 -25.48 -24.60
N ALA A 173 -9.81 -24.26 -24.16
CA ALA A 173 -8.87 -23.13 -24.22
C ALA A 173 -7.64 -23.37 -23.33
N LEU A 174 -7.82 -23.83 -22.09
CA LEU A 174 -6.71 -24.17 -21.19
C LEU A 174 -5.85 -25.29 -21.76
N HIS A 175 -6.46 -26.35 -22.28
CA HIS A 175 -5.73 -27.44 -22.94
C HIS A 175 -4.86 -26.92 -24.08
N THR A 176 -5.43 -26.07 -24.93
CA THR A 176 -4.72 -25.44 -26.05
C THR A 176 -3.55 -24.60 -25.56
N CYS A 177 -3.75 -23.77 -24.54
CA CYS A 177 -2.69 -22.96 -23.94
C CYS A 177 -1.57 -23.80 -23.33
N PHE A 178 -1.88 -24.90 -22.64
CA PHE A 178 -0.85 -25.80 -22.09
C PHE A 178 -0.03 -26.47 -23.20
N ALA A 179 -0.68 -26.88 -24.29
CA ALA A 179 0.01 -27.42 -25.45
C ALA A 179 0.93 -26.38 -26.11
N MET A 180 0.45 -25.14 -26.29
CA MET A 180 1.22 -24.04 -26.90
C MET A 180 2.41 -23.60 -26.04
N THR A 181 2.27 -23.65 -24.71
CA THR A 181 3.36 -23.29 -23.78
C THR A 181 4.33 -24.45 -23.52
N GLY A 182 3.98 -25.67 -23.97
CA GLY A 182 4.80 -26.86 -23.78
C GLY A 182 4.81 -27.39 -22.35
N GLY A 183 3.84 -27.00 -21.52
CA GLY A 183 3.79 -27.40 -20.12
C GLY A 183 2.54 -26.97 -19.38
N VAL A 184 2.38 -27.49 -18.17
CA VAL A 184 1.27 -27.16 -17.28
C VAL A 184 1.81 -26.39 -16.07
N PRO A 185 1.28 -25.20 -15.76
CA PRO A 185 1.66 -24.46 -14.57
C PRO A 185 1.15 -25.15 -13.31
N HIS A 186 1.86 -24.98 -12.18
CA HIS A 186 1.42 -25.57 -10.90
C HIS A 186 0.10 -24.99 -10.40
N TYR A 187 -0.08 -23.68 -10.55
CA TYR A 187 -1.26 -22.95 -10.13
C TYR A 187 -1.87 -22.19 -11.30
N VAL A 188 -3.18 -22.34 -11.47
CA VAL A 188 -3.97 -21.56 -12.42
C VAL A 188 -4.93 -20.68 -11.64
N LEU A 189 -4.87 -19.37 -11.88
CA LEU A 189 -5.66 -18.36 -11.21
C LEU A 189 -6.77 -17.86 -12.14
N THR A 190 -7.97 -17.69 -11.60
CA THR A 190 -9.04 -16.93 -12.26
C THR A 190 -9.77 -16.06 -11.25
N ASP A 191 -10.25 -14.91 -11.71
CA ASP A 191 -11.07 -14.00 -10.93
C ASP A 191 -12.57 -14.29 -11.05
N ASN A 192 -12.98 -15.03 -12.09
CA ASN A 192 -14.36 -15.34 -12.36
C ASN A 192 -14.79 -16.63 -11.65
N ALA A 193 -15.21 -16.48 -10.40
CA ALA A 193 -15.76 -17.60 -9.63
C ALA A 193 -16.95 -18.27 -10.32
N LYS A 194 -17.69 -17.61 -11.23
CA LYS A 194 -18.88 -18.22 -11.87
C LYS A 194 -18.54 -19.33 -12.87
N THR A 195 -17.39 -19.27 -13.52
CA THR A 195 -16.95 -20.29 -14.47
C THR A 195 -16.15 -21.40 -13.80
N ALA A 196 -15.48 -21.09 -12.69
CA ALA A 196 -14.72 -22.03 -11.90
C ALA A 196 -15.51 -22.71 -10.78
N ALA A 197 -16.58 -22.09 -10.27
CA ALA A 197 -17.32 -22.54 -9.08
C ALA A 197 -18.81 -22.77 -9.34
N SER A 198 -19.34 -23.86 -8.78
CA SER A 198 -20.74 -24.28 -8.86
C SER A 198 -21.60 -23.78 -7.69
N ALA A 199 -20.99 -23.38 -6.58
CA ALA A 199 -21.69 -22.84 -5.41
C ALA A 199 -20.72 -22.03 -4.53
N HIS A 200 -21.26 -21.24 -3.60
CA HIS A 200 -20.48 -20.65 -2.51
C HIS A 200 -20.95 -21.24 -1.19
N ILE A 201 -20.04 -21.81 -0.41
CA ILE A 201 -20.30 -22.22 0.98
C ILE A 201 -19.31 -21.44 1.85
N ALA A 202 -19.82 -20.67 2.81
CA ALA A 202 -19.02 -19.90 3.77
C ALA A 202 -17.92 -19.02 3.13
N ASN A 203 -18.26 -18.23 2.09
CA ASN A 203 -17.34 -17.36 1.33
C ASN A 203 -16.19 -18.07 0.59
N VAL A 204 -16.21 -19.40 0.51
CA VAL A 204 -15.28 -20.19 -0.31
C VAL A 204 -16.00 -20.64 -1.57
N ALA A 205 -15.39 -20.39 -2.73
CA ALA A 205 -15.92 -20.83 -4.01
C ALA A 205 -15.78 -22.37 -4.13
N VAL A 206 -16.91 -23.07 -4.26
CA VAL A 206 -16.93 -24.53 -4.48
C VAL A 206 -16.67 -24.79 -5.94
N LEU A 207 -15.47 -25.26 -6.27
CA LEU A 207 -15.07 -25.51 -7.65
C LEU A 207 -15.98 -26.54 -8.33
N ASN A 208 -16.28 -26.32 -9.61
CA ASN A 208 -17.07 -27.24 -10.41
C ASN A 208 -16.36 -28.61 -10.51
N ALA A 209 -17.04 -29.70 -10.15
CA ALA A 209 -16.45 -31.05 -10.10
C ALA A 209 -15.75 -31.48 -11.41
N LYS A 210 -16.26 -31.06 -12.56
CA LYS A 210 -15.63 -31.33 -13.87
C LYS A 210 -14.30 -30.58 -14.02
N MET A 211 -14.22 -29.34 -13.55
CA MET A 211 -12.98 -28.56 -13.54
C MET A 211 -11.96 -29.14 -12.57
N VAL A 212 -12.41 -29.59 -11.39
CA VAL A 212 -11.53 -30.29 -10.43
C VAL A 212 -10.96 -31.57 -11.03
N LYS A 213 -11.78 -32.36 -11.73
CA LYS A 213 -11.31 -33.57 -12.42
C LYS A 213 -10.30 -33.24 -13.52
N PHE A 214 -10.55 -32.18 -14.29
CA PHE A 214 -9.59 -31.70 -15.30
C PHE A 214 -8.27 -31.25 -14.66
N ALA A 215 -8.33 -30.46 -13.59
CA ALA A 215 -7.17 -29.99 -12.84
C ALA A 215 -6.36 -31.15 -12.27
N SER A 216 -7.03 -32.15 -11.69
CA SER A 216 -6.40 -33.37 -11.19
C SER A 216 -5.75 -34.21 -12.29
N ALA A 217 -6.34 -34.26 -13.50
CA ALA A 217 -5.78 -35.01 -14.61
C ALA A 217 -4.52 -34.35 -15.19
N TYR A 218 -4.45 -33.01 -15.20
CA TYR A 218 -3.30 -32.24 -15.67
C TYR A 218 -2.26 -31.97 -14.57
N GLY A 219 -2.62 -32.20 -13.29
CA GLY A 219 -1.73 -31.99 -12.15
C GLY A 219 -1.56 -30.52 -11.74
N PHE A 220 -2.54 -29.65 -12.01
CA PHE A 220 -2.51 -28.26 -11.54
C PHE A 220 -3.55 -27.99 -10.45
N ALA A 221 -3.33 -26.96 -9.65
CA ALA A 221 -4.28 -26.46 -8.68
C ALA A 221 -4.97 -25.19 -9.21
N LEU A 222 -6.30 -25.23 -9.32
CA LEU A 222 -7.11 -24.05 -9.66
C LEU A 222 -7.37 -23.23 -8.39
N GLN A 223 -7.06 -21.94 -8.42
CA GLN A 223 -7.43 -21.01 -7.35
C GLN A 223 -8.30 -19.89 -7.90
N THR A 224 -9.34 -19.55 -7.15
CA THR A 224 -10.20 -18.39 -7.43
C THR A 224 -9.84 -17.25 -6.51
N CYS A 225 -9.68 -16.04 -7.04
CA CYS A 225 -9.49 -14.86 -6.20
C CYS A 225 -10.73 -14.62 -5.32
N ILE A 226 -10.53 -14.02 -4.14
CA ILE A 226 -11.63 -13.62 -3.27
C ILE A 226 -12.46 -12.53 -4.00
N PRO A 227 -13.80 -12.65 -4.06
CA PRO A 227 -14.64 -11.64 -4.69
C PRO A 227 -14.41 -10.25 -4.06
N TYR A 228 -14.35 -9.21 -4.89
CA TYR A 228 -14.19 -7.79 -4.50
C TYR A 228 -12.84 -7.36 -3.89
N ASP A 229 -11.72 -8.06 -4.16
CA ASP A 229 -10.38 -7.51 -3.89
C ASP A 229 -9.51 -7.44 -5.16
N PRO A 230 -9.65 -6.37 -5.98
CA PRO A 230 -8.81 -6.17 -7.18
C PRO A 230 -7.31 -6.19 -6.86
N SER A 231 -6.93 -5.81 -5.65
CA SER A 231 -5.55 -5.76 -5.17
C SER A 231 -4.97 -7.12 -4.79
N SER A 232 -5.75 -8.20 -4.85
CA SER A 232 -5.23 -9.58 -4.76
C SER A 232 -4.74 -10.14 -6.09
N LYS A 233 -5.12 -9.50 -7.21
CA LYS A 233 -4.75 -9.92 -8.58
C LYS A 233 -3.37 -9.47 -9.01
N VAL A 234 -2.92 -8.37 -8.41
CA VAL A 234 -1.60 -7.82 -8.62
C VAL A 234 -0.89 -8.12 -7.32
N GLY A 235 0.20 -8.87 -7.42
CA GLY A 235 1.19 -8.84 -6.37
C GLY A 235 2.34 -7.91 -6.72
#